data_AF-A5Y7H0-F1
#
_entry.id   AF-A5Y7H0-F1
#
_cell.length_a   1.000
_cell.length_b   1.000
_cell.length_c   1.000
_cell.angle_alpha   90.00
_cell.angle_beta   90.00
_cell.angle_gamma   90.00
#
_symmetry.space_group_name_H-M   'P 1'
#
loop_
_entity.id
_entity.type
_entity.pdbx_description
1 polymer ?
#
loop_
_entity_poly.entity_id
_entity_poly.type
_entity_poly.pdbx_seq_one_letter_code
_entity_poly.pdbx_strand_id
1 'polypeptide(L)'
;STGKRSEREEDTDPQGSRGISDDEDGDNSRKKLRLSKDQSVILEETFKDHSTLNPKQKQALAKQLGLRARQVEVWFQNRRARTKLKQTEVDCEFLRRCCENLTEENRRLQKEV
;
A
#
# COMPACT_ATOMS: atom_id res chain seq x y z
N SER A 1 33.41 39.74 -12.62
CA SER A 1 34.35 38.62 -12.39
C SER A 1 33.69 37.64 -11.43
N THR A 2 33.02 36.60 -11.90
CA THR A 2 33.50 35.29 -12.43
C THR A 2 33.99 34.31 -11.36
N GLY A 3 33.32 33.16 -11.31
CA GLY A 3 33.72 31.89 -10.67
C GLY A 3 32.46 31.20 -10.12
N LYS A 4 31.72 30.30 -10.78
CA LYS A 4 31.95 29.20 -11.74
C LYS A 4 32.36 27.86 -11.08
N ARG A 5 31.59 26.81 -11.44
CA ARG A 5 31.70 25.34 -11.20
C ARG A 5 30.90 24.83 -9.99
N SER A 6 30.06 23.78 -10.06
CA SER A 6 30.16 22.55 -10.87
C SER A 6 28.78 21.92 -11.17
N GLU A 7 28.66 21.39 -12.40
CA GLU A 7 27.74 20.34 -12.91
C GLU A 7 27.74 19.10 -11.99
N ARG A 8 26.78 18.18 -11.88
CA ARG A 8 25.70 17.56 -12.69
C ARG A 8 24.86 16.73 -11.65
N GLU A 9 23.59 16.32 -11.82
CA GLU A 9 23.10 15.22 -12.67
C GLU A 9 21.56 15.29 -12.77
N GLU A 10 21.05 14.80 -13.90
CA GLU A 10 19.65 14.64 -14.27
C GLU A 10 18.90 13.63 -13.37
N ASP A 11 17.69 13.99 -12.94
CA ASP A 11 16.60 13.01 -12.82
C ASP A 11 15.38 13.65 -13.45
N THR A 12 15.27 13.46 -14.77
CA THR A 12 14.01 13.62 -15.46
C THR A 12 13.19 12.37 -15.12
N ASP A 13 12.20 12.51 -14.24
CA ASP A 13 11.09 11.56 -14.17
C ASP A 13 9.97 12.10 -15.08
N PRO A 14 9.97 11.80 -16.39
CA PRO A 14 8.76 11.93 -17.15
C PRO A 14 7.93 10.66 -16.91
N GLN A 15 6.61 10.88 -16.90
CA GLN A 15 5.61 9.87 -17.24
C GLN A 15 4.95 9.15 -16.06
N GLY A 16 4.28 9.96 -15.23
CA GLY A 16 2.94 9.60 -14.78
C GLY A 16 2.03 9.34 -15.99
N SER A 17 2.01 8.10 -16.49
CA SER A 17 1.07 7.62 -17.51
C SER A 17 -0.36 7.71 -16.98
N ARG A 18 -0.95 8.89 -17.15
CA ARG A 18 -2.39 9.08 -17.27
C ARG A 18 -2.75 8.80 -18.73
N GLY A 19 -3.20 7.58 -18.97
CA GLY A 19 -3.74 7.08 -20.24
C GLY A 19 -3.76 5.56 -20.14
N ILE A 20 -4.86 4.85 -20.31
CA ILE A 20 -5.97 5.04 -21.25
C ILE A 20 -7.23 4.40 -20.66
N SER A 21 -8.38 4.99 -21.00
CA SER A 21 -9.73 4.44 -20.84
C SER A 21 -9.82 2.94 -21.11
N ASP A 22 -10.39 2.19 -20.17
CA ASP A 22 -11.29 1.09 -20.52
C ASP A 22 -12.69 1.72 -20.51
N ASP A 23 -13.08 2.30 -21.65
CA ASP A 23 -14.49 2.55 -21.95
C ASP A 23 -15.15 1.18 -22.09
N GLU A 24 -16.13 0.89 -21.23
CA GLU A 24 -17.44 0.32 -21.59
C GLU A 24 -18.32 0.29 -20.33
N ASP A 25 -19.46 0.97 -20.50
CA ASP A 25 -20.72 0.86 -19.78
C ASP A 25 -20.88 1.57 -18.43
N GLY A 26 -21.60 2.69 -18.52
CA GLY A 26 -22.16 3.43 -17.41
C GLY A 26 -23.15 2.60 -16.58
N ASP A 27 -23.47 3.13 -15.40
CA ASP A 27 -24.59 2.65 -14.56
C ASP A 27 -24.40 1.33 -13.77
N ASN A 28 -23.19 1.01 -13.30
CA ASN A 28 -23.08 0.08 -12.15
C ASN A 28 -22.04 0.47 -11.08
N SER A 29 -21.45 1.67 -11.21
CA SER A 29 -20.30 2.15 -10.41
C SER A 29 -20.59 2.42 -8.93
N ARG A 30 -21.85 2.32 -8.49
CA ARG A 30 -22.27 2.60 -7.10
C ARG A 30 -22.60 1.36 -6.26
N LYS A 31 -22.65 0.16 -6.85
CA LYS A 31 -22.92 -1.05 -6.06
C LYS A 31 -21.65 -1.51 -5.35
N LYS A 32 -21.73 -1.65 -4.02
CA LYS A 32 -20.64 -2.18 -3.19
C LYS A 32 -20.26 -3.57 -3.70
N LEU A 33 -18.98 -3.74 -4.07
CA LEU A 33 -18.44 -5.03 -4.49
C LEU A 33 -18.63 -6.06 -3.36
N ARG A 34 -19.32 -7.17 -3.67
CA ARG A 34 -19.38 -8.36 -2.83
C ARG A 34 -18.58 -9.45 -3.52
N LEU A 35 -17.49 -9.87 -2.89
CA LEU A 35 -16.66 -10.97 -3.38
C LEU A 35 -17.21 -12.30 -2.86
N SER A 36 -17.14 -13.34 -3.69
CA SER A 36 -17.35 -14.71 -3.22
C SER A 36 -16.18 -15.15 -2.32
N LYS A 37 -16.36 -16.27 -1.62
CA LYS A 37 -15.32 -16.85 -0.78
C LYS A 37 -14.09 -17.21 -1.62
N ASP A 38 -14.30 -17.88 -2.75
CA ASP A 38 -13.22 -18.32 -3.63
C ASP A 38 -12.48 -17.14 -4.26
N GLN A 39 -13.21 -16.10 -4.70
CA GLN A 39 -12.59 -14.87 -5.18
C GLN A 39 -11.69 -14.23 -4.11
N SER A 40 -12.17 -14.21 -2.86
CA SER A 40 -11.40 -13.65 -1.75
C SER A 40 -10.14 -14.46 -1.44
N VAL A 41 -10.21 -15.80 -1.55
CA VAL A 41 -9.05 -16.69 -1.34
C VAL A 41 -7.97 -16.42 -2.38
N ILE A 42 -8.34 -16.43 -3.67
CA ILE A 42 -7.38 -16.23 -4.77
C ILE A 42 -6.75 -14.83 -4.70
N LEU A 43 -7.54 -13.79 -4.38
CA LEU A 43 -7.01 -12.43 -4.19
C LEU A 43 -5.98 -12.38 -3.05
N GLU A 44 -6.24 -13.06 -1.94
CA GLU A 44 -5.33 -13.09 -0.79
C GLU A 44 -4.07 -13.92 -1.07
N GLU A 45 -4.18 -15.05 -1.75
CA GLU A 45 -3.02 -15.86 -2.18
C GLU A 45 -2.13 -15.06 -3.13
N THR A 46 -2.71 -14.45 -4.17
CA THR A 46 -1.96 -13.62 -5.10
C THR A 46 -1.28 -12.44 -4.40
N PHE A 47 -1.95 -11.85 -3.40
CA PHE A 47 -1.39 -10.73 -2.63
C PHE A 47 -0.21 -11.14 -1.74
N LYS A 48 -0.23 -12.35 -1.18
CA LYS A 48 0.88 -12.87 -0.36
C LYS A 48 2.16 -12.98 -1.19
N ASP A 49 2.03 -13.41 -2.44
CA ASP A 49 3.17 -13.53 -3.35
C ASP A 49 3.59 -12.15 -3.89
N HIS A 50 2.61 -11.29 -4.22
CA HIS A 50 2.85 -9.99 -4.83
C HIS A 50 1.90 -8.92 -4.28
N SER A 51 2.40 -8.02 -3.43
CA SER A 51 1.59 -6.94 -2.83
C SER A 51 1.16 -5.83 -3.81
N THR A 52 1.78 -5.79 -5.00
CA THR A 52 1.48 -4.91 -6.13
C THR A 52 1.35 -5.75 -7.40
N LEU A 53 0.46 -5.33 -8.31
CA LEU A 53 0.25 -5.99 -9.59
C LEU A 53 0.70 -5.05 -10.71
N ASN A 54 1.37 -5.60 -11.72
CA ASN A 54 1.54 -4.91 -12.99
C ASN A 54 0.23 -4.97 -13.82
N PRO A 55 0.09 -4.15 -14.89
CA PRO A 55 -1.14 -4.11 -15.68
C PRO A 55 -1.56 -5.46 -16.27
N LYS A 56 -0.59 -6.27 -16.73
CA LYS A 56 -0.85 -7.58 -17.33
C LYS A 56 -1.37 -8.59 -16.30
N GLN A 57 -0.76 -8.63 -15.12
CA GLN A 57 -1.20 -9.46 -14.00
C GLN A 57 -2.59 -9.03 -13.51
N LYS A 58 -2.84 -7.71 -13.41
CA LYS A 58 -4.16 -7.17 -13.03
C LYS A 58 -5.25 -7.64 -13.99
N GLN A 59 -5.02 -7.52 -15.31
CA GLN A 59 -5.98 -7.95 -16.32
C GLN A 59 -6.19 -9.47 -16.29
N ALA A 60 -5.12 -10.26 -16.15
CA ALA A 60 -5.21 -11.71 -16.05
C ALA A 60 -6.02 -12.17 -14.84
N LEU A 61 -5.75 -11.58 -13.66
CA LEU A 61 -6.46 -11.88 -12.42
C LEU A 61 -7.93 -11.45 -12.49
N ALA A 62 -8.21 -10.28 -13.07
CA ALA A 62 -9.57 -9.80 -13.31
C ALA A 62 -10.37 -10.80 -14.17
N LYS A 63 -9.77 -11.28 -15.26
CA LYS A 63 -10.38 -12.29 -16.14
C LYS A 63 -10.61 -13.61 -15.41
N GLN A 64 -9.63 -14.10 -14.64
CA GLN A 64 -9.74 -15.34 -13.87
C GLN A 64 -10.88 -15.28 -12.84
N LEU A 65 -11.07 -14.12 -12.20
CA LEU A 65 -12.07 -13.95 -11.14
C LEU A 65 -13.44 -13.49 -11.65
N GLY A 66 -13.58 -13.19 -12.94
CA GLY A 66 -14.79 -12.57 -13.48
C GLY A 66 -15.08 -11.19 -12.88
N LEU A 67 -14.02 -10.42 -12.57
CA LEU A 67 -14.10 -9.09 -11.98
C LEU A 67 -13.61 -8.04 -12.98
N ARG A 68 -13.96 -6.78 -12.73
CA ARG A 68 -13.35 -5.65 -13.45
C ARG A 68 -11.93 -5.42 -12.94
N ALA A 69 -11.01 -5.04 -13.84
CA ALA A 69 -9.64 -4.68 -13.47
C ALA A 69 -9.59 -3.63 -12.35
N ARG A 70 -10.52 -2.65 -12.37
CA ARG A 70 -10.65 -1.64 -11.33
C ARG A 70 -11.04 -2.22 -9.96
N GLN A 71 -11.88 -3.25 -9.91
CA GLN A 71 -12.27 -3.90 -8.65
C GLN A 71 -11.07 -4.62 -8.02
N VAL A 72 -10.26 -5.31 -8.83
CA VAL A 72 -9.01 -5.93 -8.40
C VAL A 72 -8.05 -4.85 -7.87
N GLU A 73 -7.85 -3.77 -8.62
CA GLU A 73 -6.98 -2.66 -8.20
C GLU A 73 -7.39 -2.04 -6.86
N VAL A 74 -8.67 -1.72 -6.70
CA VAL A 74 -9.22 -1.16 -5.45
C VAL A 74 -9.07 -2.15 -4.31
N TRP A 75 -9.26 -3.45 -4.56
CA TRP A 75 -9.06 -4.47 -3.54
C TRP A 75 -7.60 -4.50 -3.06
N PHE A 76 -6.63 -4.48 -3.98
CA PHE A 76 -5.20 -4.46 -3.65
C PHE A 76 -4.80 -3.19 -2.89
N GLN A 77 -5.30 -2.02 -3.32
CA GLN A 77 -5.10 -0.75 -2.60
C GLN A 77 -5.63 -0.82 -1.17
N ASN A 78 -6.87 -1.27 -1.00
CA ASN A 78 -7.50 -1.42 0.32
C ASN A 78 -6.79 -2.46 1.19
N ARG A 79 -6.28 -3.54 0.59
CA ARG A 79 -5.53 -4.57 1.32
C ARG A 79 -4.22 -4.01 1.86
N ARG A 80 -3.46 -3.25 1.04
CA ARG A 80 -2.26 -2.54 1.49
C ARG A 80 -2.55 -1.52 2.59
N ALA A 81 -3.60 -0.72 2.42
CA ALA A 81 -4.01 0.27 3.42
C ALA A 81 -4.29 -0.40 4.78
N ARG A 82 -5.03 -1.52 4.79
CA ARG A 82 -5.30 -2.28 6.02
C ARG A 82 -4.04 -2.89 6.63
N THR A 83 -3.12 -3.42 5.82
CA THR A 83 -1.84 -3.95 6.34
C THR A 83 -1.00 -2.86 6.97
N LYS A 84 -0.90 -1.69 6.33
CA LYS A 84 -0.17 -0.55 6.88
C LYS A 84 -0.79 -0.03 8.18
N LEU A 85 -2.13 0.09 8.23
CA LEU A 85 -2.82 0.52 9.44
C LEU A 85 -2.55 -0.41 10.62
N LYS A 86 -2.70 -1.73 10.42
CA LYS A 86 -2.41 -2.72 11.45
C LYS A 86 -0.95 -2.65 11.92
N GLN A 87 -0.01 -2.45 11.00
CA GLN A 87 1.39 -2.31 11.34
C GLN A 87 1.62 -1.07 12.23
N THR A 88 1.04 0.08 11.85
CA THR A 88 1.15 1.31 12.64
C THR A 88 0.54 1.16 14.04
N GLU A 89 -0.59 0.47 14.18
CA GLU A 89 -1.20 0.20 15.49
C GLU A 89 -0.24 -0.60 16.39
N VAL A 90 0.35 -1.68 15.86
CA VAL A 90 1.32 -2.52 16.58
C VAL A 90 2.59 -1.72 16.94
N ASP A 91 3.12 -0.94 16.00
CA ASP A 91 4.32 -0.12 16.22
C ASP A 91 4.09 0.93 17.32
N CYS A 92 2.91 1.57 17.32
CA CYS A 92 2.52 2.53 18.35
C CYS A 92 2.41 1.88 19.74
N GLU A 93 1.88 0.67 19.83
CA GLU A 93 1.83 -0.07 21.10
C GLU A 93 3.22 -0.46 21.59
N PHE A 94 4.09 -0.92 20.70
CA PHE A 94 5.46 -1.27 21.03
C PHE A 94 6.24 -0.06 21.56
N LEU A 95 6.20 1.06 20.84
CA LEU A 95 6.88 2.30 21.25
C LEU A 95 6.39 2.80 22.61
N ARG A 96 5.08 2.72 22.88
CA ARG A 96 4.50 3.11 24.18
C ARG A 96 5.10 2.30 25.33
N ARG A 97 5.17 0.97 25.18
CA ARG A 97 5.79 0.10 26.20
C ARG A 97 7.27 0.38 26.41
N CYS A 98 8.00 0.66 25.33
CA CYS A 98 9.40 1.05 25.44
C CYS A 98 9.57 2.37 26.20
N CYS A 99 8.71 3.36 25.95
CA CYS A 99 8.71 4.62 26.69
C CYS A 99 8.40 4.42 28.18
N GLU A 100 7.41 3.58 28.52
CA GLU A 100 7.05 3.24 29.90
C GLU A 100 8.26 2.60 30.62
N ASN A 101 8.86 1.57 30.04
CA ASN A 101 10.03 0.90 30.61
C ASN A 101 11.21 1.86 30.79
N LEU A 102 11.51 2.69 29.78
CA LEU A 102 12.60 3.66 29.88
C LEU A 102 12.34 4.72 30.96
N THR A 103 11.07 5.10 31.17
CA THR A 103 10.67 6.02 32.23
C THR A 103 10.86 5.38 33.60
N GLU A 104 10.48 4.11 33.76
CA GLU A 104 10.68 3.35 35.00
C GLU A 104 12.16 3.16 35.33
N GLU A 105 12.98 2.76 34.36
CA GLU A 105 14.42 2.61 34.55
C GLU A 105 15.10 3.94 34.88
N ASN A 106 14.74 5.04 34.21
CA ASN A 106 15.24 6.37 34.56
C ASN A 106 14.87 6.77 36.00
N ARG A 107 13.63 6.48 36.41
CA ARG A 107 13.16 6.76 37.77
C ARG A 107 13.88 5.90 38.81
N ARG A 108 14.20 4.65 38.49
CA ARG A 108 14.97 3.76 39.37
C ARG A 108 16.39 4.28 39.55
N LEU A 109 17.07 4.61 38.44
CA LEU A 109 18.42 5.16 38.47
C LEU A 109 18.49 6.49 39.25
N GLN A 110 17.50 7.38 39.10
CA GLN A 110 17.44 8.62 39.88
C GLN A 110 17.30 8.41 41.40
N LYS A 111 16.86 7.23 41.86
CA LYS A 111 16.79 6.88 43.29
C LYS A 111 18.06 6.20 43.80
N GLU A 112 18.93 5.77 42.89
CA GLU A 112 20.22 5.13 43.20
C GLU A 112 21.38 6.15 43.27
N VAL A 113 21.09 7.45 43.08
CA VAL A 113 21.99 8.61 43.25
C VAL A 113 21.60 9.40 44.49
#